data_AF-A0AB40CID4-F1
#
_entry.id   AF-A0AB40CID4-F1
#
_cell.length_a   1.000
_cell.length_b   1.000
_cell.length_c   1.000
_cell.angle_alpha   90.00
_cell.angle_beta   90.00
_cell.angle_gamma   90.00
#
_symmetry.space_group_name_H-M   'P 1'
#
loop_
_entity.id
_entity.type
_entity.pdbx_description
1 polymer ?
#
loop_
_entity_poly.entity_id
_entity_poly.type
_entity_poly.pdbx_seq_one_letter_code
_entity_poly.pdbx_strand_id
1 'polypeptide(L)'
;MAITEFLLFVLTATLGGMFLCGANDLITLFVAPECFSLCSYLLSGYTKRDVRSNEATMKYLLMGGASSSILVHGFSWLYGSSGGEIELQEIVNGLINTQMYNSPGISIALISITVGIGFKLSPAPFHQWTPDVYEGVRFVRQIPTSISISEMFGFFKTP
;
A
#
# COMPACT_ATOMS: atom_id res chain seq x y z
N MET A 1 6.08 -22.02 8.78
CA MET A 1 5.56 -21.00 9.69
C MET A 1 4.52 -21.67 10.57
N ALA A 2 4.40 -21.33 11.85
CA ALA A 2 3.36 -21.89 12.71
C ALA A 2 1.98 -21.36 12.30
N ILE A 3 0.92 -22.14 12.49
CA ILE A 3 -0.46 -21.72 12.16
C ILE A 3 -0.83 -20.41 12.88
N THR A 4 -0.31 -20.22 14.10
CA THR A 4 -0.51 -19.04 14.93
C THR A 4 0.13 -17.79 14.31
N GLU A 5 1.33 -17.90 13.76
CA GLU A 5 2.02 -16.77 13.10
C GLU A 5 1.25 -16.33 11.85
N PHE A 6 0.71 -17.28 11.09
CA PHE A 6 -0.11 -17.00 9.91
C PHE A 6 -1.39 -16.23 10.29
N LEU A 7 -2.14 -16.74 11.28
CA LEU A 7 -3.37 -16.10 11.75
C LEU A 7 -3.10 -14.71 12.32
N LEU A 8 -1.99 -14.53 13.05
CA LEU A 8 -1.59 -13.23 13.60
C LEU A 8 -1.37 -12.20 12.48
N PHE A 9 -0.66 -12.57 11.41
CA PHE A 9 -0.41 -11.65 10.29
C PHE A 9 -1.68 -11.35 9.49
N VAL A 10 -2.57 -12.31 9.29
CA VAL A 10 -3.87 -12.06 8.64
C VAL A 10 -4.73 -11.12 9.48
N LEU A 11 -4.86 -11.36 10.78
CA LEU A 11 -5.62 -10.49 11.68
C LEU A 11 -5.04 -9.07 11.74
N THR A 12 -3.72 -8.95 11.85
CA THR A 12 -3.04 -7.65 11.88
C THR A 12 -3.21 -6.90 10.56
N ALA A 13 -3.15 -7.59 9.42
CA ALA A 13 -3.47 -6.99 8.13
C ALA A 13 -4.91 -6.46 8.11
N THR A 14 -5.90 -7.28 8.50
CA THR A 14 -7.30 -6.84 8.50
C THR A 14 -7.54 -5.62 9.40
N LEU A 15 -6.90 -5.57 10.58
CA LEU A 15 -6.96 -4.40 11.46
C LEU A 15 -6.38 -3.15 10.80
N GLY A 16 -5.24 -3.26 10.12
CA GLY A 16 -4.67 -2.17 9.33
C GLY A 16 -5.63 -1.65 8.26
N GLY A 17 -6.32 -2.56 7.55
CA GLY A 17 -7.36 -2.19 6.58
C GLY A 17 -8.56 -1.49 7.21
N MET A 18 -9.00 -1.92 8.39
CA MET A 18 -10.09 -1.26 9.12
C MET A 18 -9.71 0.15 9.57
N PHE A 19 -8.47 0.37 10.02
CA PHE A 19 -7.98 1.72 10.34
C PHE A 19 -7.92 2.62 9.11
N LEU A 20 -7.54 2.08 7.95
CA LEU A 20 -7.52 2.84 6.71
C LEU A 20 -8.93 3.36 6.33
N CYS A 21 -9.97 2.55 6.50
CA CYS A 21 -11.36 2.97 6.23
C CYS A 21 -11.83 4.14 7.12
N GLY A 22 -11.26 4.30 8.31
CA GLY A 22 -11.58 5.39 9.25
C GLY A 22 -10.57 6.53 9.28
N ALA A 23 -9.59 6.55 8.38
CA ALA A 23 -8.50 7.52 8.40
C ALA A 23 -8.98 8.91 7.96
N ASN A 24 -8.78 9.92 8.81
CA ASN A 24 -9.11 11.33 8.52
C ASN A 24 -7.88 12.26 8.50
N ASP A 25 -6.70 11.71 8.78
CA ASP A 25 -5.43 12.43 8.87
C ASP A 25 -4.35 11.74 8.00
N LEU A 26 -3.37 12.52 7.55
CA LEU A 26 -2.29 12.04 6.68
C LEU A 26 -1.44 10.93 7.31
N ILE A 27 -1.28 10.95 8.63
CA ILE A 27 -0.46 9.96 9.34
C ILE A 27 -1.16 8.61 9.31
N THR A 28 -2.44 8.55 9.66
CA THR A 28 -3.23 7.31 9.62
C THR A 28 -3.37 6.81 8.18
N LEU A 29 -3.54 7.71 7.21
CA LEU A 29 -3.54 7.36 5.78
C LEU A 29 -2.22 6.75 5.30
N PHE A 30 -1.10 7.05 5.95
CA PHE A 30 0.19 6.44 5.65
C PHE A 30 0.40 5.14 6.44
N VAL A 31 0.21 5.18 7.76
CA VAL A 31 0.57 4.07 8.67
C VAL A 31 -0.34 2.85 8.48
N ALA A 32 -1.64 3.06 8.27
CA ALA A 32 -2.60 1.97 8.10
C ALA A 32 -2.26 1.05 6.89
N PRO A 33 -2.04 1.58 5.67
CA PRO A 33 -1.66 0.75 4.53
C PRO A 33 -0.23 0.20 4.66
N GLU A 34 0.69 0.86 5.37
CA GLU A 34 2.01 0.27 5.66
C GLU A 34 1.90 -0.96 6.57
N CYS A 35 1.10 -0.88 7.64
CA CYS A 35 0.87 -2.01 8.53
C CYS A 35 0.27 -3.21 7.78
N PHE A 36 -0.74 -2.94 6.94
CA PHE A 36 -1.33 -3.93 6.05
C PHE A 36 -0.29 -4.56 5.09
N SER A 37 0.55 -3.71 4.51
CA SER A 37 1.56 -4.12 3.52
C SER A 37 2.66 -4.97 4.15
N LEU A 38 3.20 -4.58 5.30
CA LEU A 38 4.24 -5.35 6.02
C LEU A 38 3.75 -6.75 6.39
N CYS A 39 2.51 -6.88 6.85
CA CYS A 39 1.90 -8.20 7.13
C CYS A 39 1.81 -9.05 5.85
N SER A 40 1.42 -8.44 4.74
CA SER A 40 1.34 -9.10 3.43
C SER A 40 2.72 -9.54 2.91
N TYR A 41 3.76 -8.74 3.12
CA TYR A 41 5.14 -9.08 2.77
C TYR A 41 5.60 -10.31 3.57
N LEU A 42 5.38 -10.31 4.88
CA LEU A 42 5.73 -11.45 5.73
C LEU A 42 4.96 -12.73 5.35
N LEU A 43 3.69 -12.59 4.95
CA LEU A 43 2.86 -13.70 4.52
C LEU A 43 3.34 -14.31 3.19
N SER A 44 3.85 -13.49 2.27
CA SER A 44 4.44 -13.99 1.01
C SER A 44 5.64 -14.93 1.23
N GLY A 45 6.34 -14.78 2.35
CA GLY A 45 7.50 -15.56 2.76
C GLY A 45 7.18 -16.78 3.62
N TYR A 46 5.93 -17.26 3.59
CA TYR A 46 5.45 -18.36 4.45
C TYR A 46 6.38 -19.59 4.42
N THR A 47 6.90 -19.92 3.22
CA THR A 47 7.79 -21.06 3.03
C THR A 47 9.26 -20.63 3.12
N LYS A 48 9.73 -20.36 4.35
CA LYS A 48 11.11 -19.89 4.65
C LYS A 48 12.25 -20.72 4.03
N ARG A 49 12.02 -22.00 3.74
CA ARG A 49 13.01 -22.93 3.15
C ARG A 49 13.03 -22.89 1.61
N ASP A 50 12.09 -22.20 0.98
CA ASP A 50 12.04 -22.04 -0.46
C ASP A 50 12.79 -20.78 -0.89
N VAL A 51 13.79 -20.95 -1.75
CA VAL A 51 14.53 -19.83 -2.33
C VAL A 51 13.59 -18.93 -3.14
N ARG A 52 12.62 -19.51 -3.87
CA ARG A 52 11.69 -18.73 -4.70
C ARG A 52 10.70 -17.91 -3.86
N SER A 53 10.26 -18.43 -2.72
CA SER A 53 9.40 -17.69 -1.78
C SER A 53 10.16 -16.52 -1.16
N ASN A 54 11.43 -16.72 -0.78
CA ASN A 54 12.25 -15.65 -0.23
C ASN A 54 12.57 -14.57 -1.28
N GLU A 55 12.83 -14.96 -2.54
CA GLU A 55 13.03 -14.01 -3.64
C GLU A 55 11.77 -13.17 -3.88
N ALA A 56 10.59 -13.81 -3.93
CA ALA A 56 9.32 -13.10 -4.08
C ALA A 56 9.04 -12.14 -2.92
N THR A 57 9.29 -12.54 -1.68
CA THR A 57 9.14 -11.64 -0.52
C THR A 57 10.07 -10.44 -0.60
N MET A 58 11.34 -10.65 -0.98
CA MET A 58 12.29 -9.56 -1.12
C MET A 58 11.87 -8.58 -2.22
N LYS A 59 11.44 -9.09 -3.38
CA LYS A 59 10.91 -8.26 -4.47
C LYS A 59 9.67 -7.48 -4.01
N TYR A 60 8.74 -8.15 -3.32
CA TYR A 60 7.52 -7.51 -2.84
C TYR A 60 7.80 -6.39 -1.83
N LEU A 61 8.69 -6.64 -0.87
CA LEU A 61 9.14 -5.65 0.11
C LEU A 61 9.80 -4.43 -0.56
N LEU A 62 10.69 -4.65 -1.54
CA LEU A 62 11.38 -3.57 -2.23
C LEU A 62 10.43 -2.70 -3.06
N MET A 63 9.55 -3.31 -3.85
CA MET A 63 8.55 -2.58 -4.64
C MET A 63 7.57 -1.82 -3.74
N GLY A 64 7.20 -2.46 -2.64
CA GLY A 64 6.44 -1.87 -1.55
C GLY A 64 7.09 -0.63 -0.94
N GLY A 65 8.34 -0.74 -0.51
CA GLY A 65 9.09 0.36 0.10
C GLY A 65 9.30 1.53 -0.88
N ALA A 66 9.57 1.24 -2.15
CA ALA A 66 9.69 2.27 -3.19
C ALA A 66 8.37 3.04 -3.39
N SER A 67 7.25 2.32 -3.49
CA SER A 67 5.91 2.90 -3.56
C SER A 67 5.59 3.79 -2.36
N SER A 68 5.91 3.31 -1.16
CA SER A 68 5.66 4.00 0.10
C SER A 68 6.47 5.28 0.22
N SER A 69 7.72 5.27 -0.27
CA SER A 69 8.57 6.46 -0.34
C SER A 69 7.98 7.55 -1.25
N ILE A 70 7.46 7.15 -2.41
CA ILE A 70 6.80 8.07 -3.36
C ILE A 70 5.53 8.66 -2.75
N LEU A 71 4.75 7.83 -2.04
CA LEU A 71 3.51 8.24 -1.39
C LEU A 71 3.77 9.26 -0.26
N VAL A 72 4.76 8.99 0.61
CA VAL A 72 5.17 9.94 1.67
C VAL A 72 5.68 11.24 1.08
N HIS A 73 6.39 11.19 -0.05
CA HIS A 73 6.82 12.41 -0.73
C HIS A 73 5.63 13.28 -1.14
N GLY A 74 4.56 12.68 -1.66
CA GLY A 74 3.32 13.39 -1.99
C GLY A 74 2.61 13.98 -0.78
N PHE A 75 2.55 13.23 0.32
CA PHE A 75 2.01 13.73 1.59
C PHE A 75 2.84 14.87 2.17
N SER A 76 4.17 14.82 2.05
CA SER A 76 5.06 15.91 2.46
C SER A 76 4.78 17.20 1.69
N TRP A 77 4.48 17.12 0.39
CA TRP A 77 4.10 18.29 -0.40
C TRP A 77 2.74 18.85 0.01
N LEU A 78 1.73 18.00 0.23
CA LEU A 78 0.42 18.45 0.73
C LEU A 78 0.54 19.14 2.09
N TYR A 79 1.27 18.54 3.02
CA TYR A 79 1.53 19.09 4.35
C TYR A 79 2.21 20.47 4.26
N GLY A 80 3.25 20.59 3.43
CA GLY A 80 3.96 21.86 3.21
C GLY A 80 3.08 22.94 2.59
N SER A 81 2.26 22.59 1.59
CA SER A 81 1.35 23.54 0.93
C SER A 81 0.15 23.94 1.79
N SER A 82 -0.25 23.10 2.74
CA SER A 82 -1.32 23.41 3.69
C SER A 82 -0.89 24.34 4.83
N GLY A 83 0.41 24.59 5.02
CA GLY A 83 0.91 25.34 6.17
C GLY A 83 1.16 24.50 7.43
N GLY A 84 1.19 23.16 7.30
CA GLY A 84 1.52 22.24 8.40
C GLY A 84 0.34 21.52 9.03
N GLU A 85 -0.81 21.47 8.37
CA GLU A 85 -1.98 20.72 8.85
C GLU A 85 -1.90 19.24 8.46
N ILE A 86 -2.42 18.38 9.33
CA ILE A 86 -2.37 16.92 9.20
C ILE A 86 -3.75 16.33 8.91
N GLU A 87 -4.81 16.98 9.41
CA GLU A 87 -6.18 16.56 9.15
C GLU A 87 -6.62 16.94 7.74
N LEU A 88 -7.33 16.05 7.06
CA LEU A 88 -7.74 16.24 5.66
C LEU A 88 -8.63 17.49 5.47
N GLN A 89 -9.51 17.77 6.44
CA GLN A 89 -10.40 18.94 6.37
C GLN A 89 -9.59 20.23 6.46
N GLU A 90 -8.66 20.30 7.42
CA GLU A 90 -7.79 21.46 7.58
C GLU A 90 -6.82 21.64 6.42
N ILE A 91 -6.40 20.54 5.78
CA ILE A 91 -5.58 20.61 4.57
C ILE A 91 -6.32 21.30 3.43
N VAL A 92 -7.59 20.95 3.22
CA VAL A 92 -8.42 21.61 2.20
C VAL A 92 -8.60 23.10 2.53
N ASN A 93 -8.85 23.44 3.80
CA ASN A 93 -8.96 24.83 4.24
C ASN A 93 -7.66 25.61 4.04
N GLY A 94 -6.52 25.03 4.40
CA GLY A 94 -5.19 25.61 4.24
C GLY A 94 -4.84 25.88 2.77
N LEU A 95 -5.19 24.95 1.88
CA LEU A 95 -5.01 25.08 0.42
C LEU A 95 -5.85 26.23 -0.18
N ILE A 96 -7.08 26.43 0.31
CA ILE A 96 -7.96 27.51 -0.12
C ILE A 96 -7.42 28.85 0.38
N ASN A 97 -7.07 28.94 1.67
CA ASN A 97 -6.61 30.18 2.29
C ASN A 97 -5.29 30.69 1.70
N THR A 98 -4.39 29.77 1.35
CA THR A 98 -3.09 30.09 0.72
C THR A 98 -3.18 30.34 -0.79
N GLN A 99 -4.36 30.13 -1.41
CA GLN A 99 -4.57 30.14 -2.86
C GLN A 99 -3.62 29.20 -3.63
N MET A 100 -3.06 28.19 -2.97
CA MET A 100 -2.08 27.27 -3.55
C MET A 100 -2.71 26.12 -4.34
N TYR A 101 -4.04 26.07 -4.43
CA TYR A 101 -4.79 25.01 -5.12
C TYR A 101 -4.41 24.83 -6.60
N ASN A 102 -3.93 25.89 -7.26
CA ASN A 102 -3.50 25.84 -8.67
C ASN A 102 -1.96 25.87 -8.85
N SER A 103 -1.22 25.72 -7.75
CA SER A 103 0.24 25.71 -7.81
C SER A 103 0.77 24.40 -8.40
N PRO A 104 1.91 24.41 -9.09
CA PRO A 104 2.54 23.18 -9.59
C PRO A 104 2.97 22.22 -8.46
N GLY A 105 3.07 22.69 -7.21
CA GLY A 105 3.37 21.84 -6.06
C GLY A 105 2.25 20.84 -5.77
N ILE A 106 0.99 21.28 -5.85
CA ILE A 106 -0.19 20.42 -5.65
C ILE A 106 -0.27 19.35 -6.74
N SER A 107 0.03 19.69 -7.99
CA SER A 107 -0.01 18.71 -9.08
C SER A 107 1.05 17.62 -8.89
N ILE A 108 2.25 17.98 -8.46
CA ILE A 108 3.31 17.03 -8.09
C ILE A 108 2.89 16.15 -6.91
N ALA A 109 2.22 16.72 -5.90
CA ALA A 109 1.69 15.97 -4.76
C ALA A 109 0.64 14.93 -5.21
N LEU A 110 -0.32 15.34 -6.04
CA LEU A 110 -1.36 14.45 -6.55
C LEU A 110 -0.80 13.33 -7.43
N ILE A 111 0.15 13.66 -8.32
CA ILE A 111 0.81 12.67 -9.18
C ILE A 111 1.58 11.65 -8.33
N SER A 112 2.37 12.11 -7.36
CA SER A 112 3.13 11.20 -6.48
C SER A 112 2.22 10.32 -5.62
N ILE A 113 1.13 10.84 -5.06
CA ILE A 113 0.13 10.03 -4.34
C ILE A 113 -0.51 8.99 -5.27
N THR A 114 -0.91 9.40 -6.47
CA THR A 114 -1.53 8.50 -7.47
C THR A 114 -0.57 7.39 -7.88
N VAL A 115 0.70 7.71 -8.12
CA VAL A 115 1.73 6.72 -8.43
C VAL A 115 1.99 5.79 -7.24
N GLY A 116 2.12 6.34 -6.03
CA GLY A 116 2.33 5.57 -4.81
C GLY A 116 1.22 4.55 -4.59
N ILE A 117 -0.04 4.99 -4.61
CA ILE A 117 -1.22 4.11 -4.49
C ILE A 117 -1.29 3.14 -5.68
N GLY A 118 -1.03 3.61 -6.90
CA GLY A 118 -0.99 2.78 -8.10
C GLY A 118 -0.02 1.61 -7.96
N PHE A 119 1.19 1.82 -7.45
CA PHE A 119 2.11 0.71 -7.20
C PHE A 119 1.63 -0.28 -6.12
N LYS A 120 0.86 0.15 -5.11
CA LYS A 120 0.28 -0.78 -4.11
C LYS A 120 -0.88 -1.60 -4.67
N LEU A 121 -1.69 -1.01 -5.56
CA LEU A 121 -2.87 -1.65 -6.17
C LEU A 121 -2.55 -2.49 -7.42
N SER A 122 -1.38 -2.29 -8.04
CA SER A 122 -0.96 -2.96 -9.27
C SER A 122 -1.91 -2.87 -10.49
N PRO A 123 -2.62 -1.75 -10.77
CA PRO A 123 -3.29 -1.58 -12.05
C PRO A 123 -2.25 -1.38 -13.17
N ALA A 124 -2.65 -1.52 -14.44
CA ALA A 124 -1.77 -1.15 -15.55
C ALA A 124 -1.46 0.37 -15.48
N PRO A 125 -0.20 0.82 -15.65
CA PRO A 125 1.02 0.08 -16.04
C PRO A 125 1.87 -0.48 -14.88
N PHE A 126 1.49 -0.28 -13.61
CA PHE A 126 2.29 -0.62 -12.41
C PHE A 126 2.28 -2.11 -12.00
N HIS A 127 1.76 -3.00 -12.85
CA HIS A 127 1.58 -4.43 -12.55
C HIS A 127 2.83 -5.30 -12.75
N GLN A 128 3.93 -4.76 -13.28
CA GLN A 128 5.10 -5.53 -13.74
C GLN A 128 5.70 -6.46 -12.68
N TRP A 129 5.69 -6.07 -11.41
CA TRP A 129 6.23 -6.87 -10.30
C TRP A 129 5.26 -7.92 -9.78
N THR A 130 3.98 -7.85 -10.16
CA THR A 130 2.91 -8.67 -9.60
C THR A 130 3.05 -10.15 -10.01
N PRO A 131 3.26 -10.51 -11.29
CA PRO A 131 3.43 -11.91 -11.68
C PRO A 131 4.57 -12.61 -10.93
N ASP A 132 5.73 -11.95 -10.81
CA ASP A 132 6.93 -12.48 -10.13
C ASP A 132 6.67 -12.86 -8.67
N VAL A 133 5.94 -12.01 -7.93
CA VAL A 133 5.63 -12.27 -6.52
C VAL A 133 4.66 -13.43 -6.41
N TYR A 134 3.65 -13.51 -7.28
CA TYR A 134 2.62 -14.55 -7.21
C TYR A 134 3.19 -15.93 -7.53
N GLU A 135 4.12 -16.02 -8.48
CA GLU A 135 4.79 -17.28 -8.81
C GLU A 135 5.67 -17.82 -7.68
N GLY A 136 6.24 -16.94 -6.84
CA GLY A 136 7.07 -17.36 -5.71
C GLY A 136 6.29 -17.72 -4.46
N VAL A 137 5.04 -17.27 -4.31
CA VAL A 137 4.21 -17.59 -3.16
C VAL A 137 3.60 -18.99 -3.31
N ARG A 138 4.20 -19.95 -2.59
CA ARG A 138 3.80 -21.37 -2.65
C ARG A 138 2.34 -21.63 -2.23
N PHE A 139 1.76 -20.78 -1.36
CA PHE A 139 0.35 -20.84 -0.95
C PHE A 139 -0.61 -20.62 -2.13
N VAL A 140 -0.28 -19.68 -3.03
CA VAL A 140 -1.05 -19.41 -4.26
C VAL A 140 -1.02 -20.61 -5.21
N ARG A 141 0.02 -21.45 -5.14
CA ARG A 141 0.15 -22.66 -5.97
C ARG A 141 -0.70 -23.84 -5.48
N GLN A 142 -1.15 -23.85 -4.22
CA GLN A 142 -1.73 -25.04 -3.56
C GLN A 142 -3.24 -24.93 -3.30
N ILE A 143 -3.84 -23.74 -3.38
CA ILE A 143 -5.27 -23.52 -3.15
C ILE A 143 -5.90 -23.00 -4.45
N PRO A 144 -6.84 -23.72 -5.09
CA PRO A 144 -7.47 -23.26 -6.33
C PRO A 144 -8.41 -22.05 -6.16
N THR A 145 -8.84 -21.70 -4.96
CA THR A 145 -9.84 -20.63 -4.73
C THR A 145 -9.78 -20.08 -3.29
N SER A 146 -9.90 -18.75 -3.16
CA SER A 146 -10.52 -17.99 -2.04
C SER A 146 -9.69 -17.09 -1.11
N ILE A 147 -8.35 -17.07 -1.13
CA ILE A 147 -7.60 -16.00 -0.42
C ILE A 147 -6.31 -15.69 -1.16
N SER A 148 -6.43 -15.15 -2.36
CA SER A 148 -5.29 -14.52 -3.01
C SER A 148 -5.14 -13.09 -2.49
N ILE A 149 -3.91 -12.64 -2.26
CA ILE A 149 -3.58 -11.21 -2.05
C ILE A 149 -4.15 -10.34 -3.21
N SER A 150 -4.45 -10.96 -4.37
CA SER A 150 -5.18 -10.33 -5.48
C SER A 150 -6.67 -10.18 -5.27
N GLU A 151 -7.34 -10.91 -4.37
CA GLU A 151 -8.79 -10.73 -4.12
C GLU A 151 -9.05 -9.56 -3.16
N MET A 152 -8.10 -9.24 -2.27
CA MET A 152 -8.20 -8.05 -1.42
C MET A 152 -8.04 -6.73 -2.19
N PHE A 153 -7.38 -6.76 -3.36
CA PHE A 153 -7.22 -5.60 -4.24
C PHE A 153 -7.94 -5.72 -5.60
N GLY A 154 -8.34 -6.93 -5.99
CA GLY A 154 -8.96 -7.25 -7.28
C GLY A 154 -10.46 -7.01 -7.36
N PHE A 155 -11.09 -6.51 -6.28
CA PHE A 155 -12.48 -6.06 -6.30
C PHE A 155 -12.72 -4.89 -7.30
N PHE A 156 -11.67 -4.29 -7.85
CA PHE A 156 -11.78 -3.28 -8.92
C PHE A 156 -11.64 -3.83 -10.34
N LYS A 157 -11.64 -5.16 -10.54
CA LYS A 157 -11.55 -5.74 -11.89
C LYS A 157 -12.53 -6.88 -12.09
N THR A 158 -13.76 -6.53 -12.44
CA THR A 158 -14.66 -7.38 -13.23
C THR A 158 -15.47 -6.52 -14.18
N PRO A 159 -15.89 -7.10 -15.31
CA PRO A 159 -15.16 -7.17 -16.58
C PRO A 159 -14.85 -5.80 -17.23
#